data_AF-A0A0R3QZP6-F1
#
_entry.id   AF-A0A0R3QZP6-F1
#
_cell.length_a   1.000
_cell.length_b   1.000
_cell.length_c   1.000
_cell.angle_alpha   90.00
_cell.angle_beta   90.00
_cell.angle_gamma   90.00
#
_symmetry.space_group_name_H-M   'P 1'
#
loop_
_entity.id
_entity.type
_entity.pdbx_description
1 polymer ?
#
loop_
_entity_poly.entity_id
_entity_poly.type
_entity_poly.pdbx_seq_one_letter_code
_entity_poly.pdbx_strand_id
1 'polypeptide(L)'
;MFGSKKYKGKDSGSLRSFRPENGHHHHHHHVFSSLSIRSLPETDCTSLPETSRAVMEPNYYEVNRMNDDQVNAAFAELLKQMNIKDEKFRALLADNDMEKKRQMVCQSQRLNMATQENSKRPIDLIRRVERMLVSGEEARLMKDVLKDLKVQLSVQKVDWIKEFGNQGGLQLLFHIMYNLIESLRLSENSEREEEYALQLHDSVKCLKSVVNTWPGMEMCFRRQSKMFSCLVGILSVASGKPSLDHWDSLKFVTVSLLGVVAFVNDDKFELKGRETLLQALTEEARLRKCDRFSCIVSCLNKSNRLDVVKKAMTLVNVMLDVPEPDDTTTEEGRASAEGAWQIRMHWRSEFMRAGMYDCVQFLESCTLEAIKKQYDNFCRIKEADFAELVNRFEQIKGEYEEPDCCYSILLAGVKNTRAEGPFLSILQHLLLVTDDIGVRTEYFRLIENCISEIVLPKTCVDPDFRGKFEFTQDITHFLDTLEDGEEGRQANKRVEIATQAKNEALAKLSQYYRRMEEFANEAEQLRKHINDPNAPLPPPTSRLPPPDTYAEVLDKLNVVTGGPPPAPGHQIAPPPPPPPPPPPPPLPP
;
A
#
# COMPACT_ATOMS: atom_id res chain seq x y z
N MET A 1 20.96 51.68 29.42
CA MET A 1 22.31 51.98 29.94
C MET A 1 23.32 51.13 29.17
N PHE A 2 24.35 51.79 28.66
CA PHE A 2 25.43 51.28 27.82
C PHE A 2 26.32 50.22 28.52
N GLY A 3 26.99 49.36 27.74
CA GLY A 3 28.05 48.51 28.29
C GLY A 3 28.71 47.51 27.34
N SER A 4 29.44 48.01 26.34
CA SER A 4 30.41 47.23 25.53
C SER A 4 31.58 46.71 26.37
N LYS A 5 32.14 45.53 26.03
CA LYS A 5 33.59 45.27 26.12
C LYS A 5 34.04 44.15 25.18
N LYS A 6 34.88 44.53 24.22
CA LYS A 6 35.76 43.68 23.41
C LYS A 6 37.00 43.32 24.24
N TYR A 7 37.57 42.14 24.02
CA TYR A 7 39.02 41.94 24.11
C TYR A 7 39.52 41.01 22.99
N LYS A 8 40.68 41.39 22.45
CA LYS A 8 41.46 40.81 21.35
C LYS A 8 42.76 40.19 21.93
N GLY A 9 43.28 39.16 21.27
CA GLY A 9 44.70 38.79 21.15
C GLY A 9 44.79 37.72 20.05
N LYS A 10 45.35 37.97 18.85
CA LYS A 10 46.78 38.02 18.40
C LYS A 10 47.58 36.78 18.83
N ASP A 11 48.47 36.16 18.05
CA ASP A 11 48.84 36.08 16.61
C ASP A 11 50.05 35.11 16.59
N SER A 12 50.21 34.25 15.57
CA SER A 12 51.49 33.77 14.97
C SER A 12 51.30 32.43 14.24
N GLY A 13 51.24 32.43 12.90
CA GLY A 13 52.31 31.92 12.01
C GLY A 13 51.84 30.59 11.38
N SER A 14 51.95 30.26 10.09
CA SER A 14 52.86 30.70 9.03
C SER A 14 52.21 30.41 7.67
N LEU A 15 52.32 31.35 6.74
CA LEU A 15 51.95 31.23 5.33
C LEU A 15 53.13 30.69 4.53
N ARG A 16 52.90 29.66 3.71
CA ARG A 16 53.53 29.57 2.38
C ARG A 16 52.53 29.10 1.32
N SER A 17 52.35 30.00 0.37
CA SER A 17 51.60 29.92 -0.88
C SER A 17 52.16 28.85 -1.83
N PHE A 18 51.29 28.22 -2.62
CA PHE A 18 51.42 28.24 -4.09
C PHE A 18 50.03 28.20 -4.73
N ARG A 19 49.87 28.99 -5.79
CA ARG A 19 48.63 29.36 -6.49
C ARG A 19 48.52 28.57 -7.83
N PRO A 20 47.49 28.76 -8.68
CA PRO A 20 46.64 27.69 -9.21
C PRO A 20 46.73 27.56 -10.74
N GLU A 21 46.05 26.58 -11.33
CA GLU A 21 45.61 26.71 -12.73
C GLU A 21 44.25 26.06 -12.99
N ASN A 22 43.45 26.83 -13.75
CA ASN A 22 42.14 26.62 -14.36
C ASN A 22 41.94 25.20 -14.94
N GLY A 23 40.76 24.59 -15.00
CA GLY A 23 39.40 25.14 -15.16
C GLY A 23 38.86 24.71 -16.53
N HIS A 24 37.91 23.78 -16.57
CA HIS A 24 36.79 23.79 -17.54
C HIS A 24 35.68 22.79 -17.15
N HIS A 25 34.49 23.10 -17.64
CA HIS A 25 33.15 22.75 -17.16
C HIS A 25 32.45 21.67 -18.02
N HIS A 26 31.33 21.17 -17.46
CA HIS A 26 30.16 20.50 -18.07
C HIS A 26 30.17 18.95 -18.14
N HIS A 27 29.29 18.24 -17.43
CA HIS A 27 27.81 18.05 -17.52
C HIS A 27 27.38 16.93 -18.50
N HIS A 28 26.77 15.88 -17.91
CA HIS A 28 25.78 14.90 -18.38
C HIS A 28 25.56 14.68 -19.89
N HIS A 29 25.61 13.42 -20.35
CA HIS A 29 24.41 12.58 -20.63
C HIS A 29 24.78 11.21 -21.24
N HIS A 30 23.88 10.25 -21.03
CA HIS A 30 23.78 8.90 -21.61
C HIS A 30 24.21 8.77 -23.09
N VAL A 31 24.64 7.56 -23.49
CA VAL A 31 24.01 6.75 -24.58
C VAL A 31 24.87 5.51 -24.90
N PHE A 32 24.18 4.37 -25.05
CA PHE A 32 24.66 3.13 -25.65
C PHE A 32 25.34 3.39 -27.00
N SER A 33 26.56 2.88 -27.23
CA SER A 33 27.01 2.58 -28.60
C SER A 33 28.19 1.60 -28.67
N SER A 34 27.96 0.51 -29.42
CA SER A 34 28.89 -0.14 -30.36
C SER A 34 30.36 -0.38 -29.94
N LEU A 35 30.68 -1.61 -29.55
CA LEU A 35 32.04 -2.13 -29.68
C LEU A 35 32.27 -2.56 -31.14
N SER A 36 32.86 -1.64 -31.91
CA SER A 36 33.45 -1.93 -33.22
C SER A 36 34.82 -2.56 -33.01
N ILE A 37 35.06 -3.69 -33.67
CA ILE A 37 36.31 -4.45 -33.66
C ILE A 37 37.40 -3.60 -34.33
N ARG A 38 38.40 -3.16 -33.56
CA ARG A 38 39.70 -2.73 -34.10
C ARG A 38 40.71 -3.84 -33.88
N SER A 39 41.19 -4.36 -35.00
CA SER A 39 42.34 -5.24 -35.19
C SER A 39 43.56 -4.80 -34.38
N LEU A 40 44.14 -5.74 -33.61
CA LEU A 40 45.48 -5.65 -33.04
C LEU A 40 46.36 -6.78 -33.61
N PRO A 41 47.68 -6.56 -33.71
CA PRO A 41 48.56 -7.21 -34.68
C PRO A 41 48.99 -8.63 -34.27
N GLU A 42 49.24 -9.45 -35.28
CA GLU A 42 49.86 -10.77 -35.17
C GLU A 42 51.25 -10.66 -34.52
N THR A 43 51.43 -11.34 -33.40
CA THR A 43 52.75 -11.62 -32.82
C THR A 43 52.94 -13.14 -32.75
N ASP A 44 53.94 -13.61 -33.48
CA ASP A 44 54.41 -14.99 -33.53
C ASP A 44 54.68 -15.55 -32.12
N CYS A 45 54.00 -16.65 -31.79
CA CYS A 45 54.18 -17.38 -30.54
C CYS A 45 54.86 -18.72 -30.78
N THR A 46 56.16 -18.71 -31.07
CA THR A 46 57.02 -19.90 -30.93
C THR A 46 57.76 -19.85 -29.59
N SER A 47 57.16 -20.45 -28.55
CA SER A 47 57.80 -21.16 -27.43
C SER A 47 56.99 -21.04 -26.11
N LEU A 48 56.17 -22.06 -25.82
CA LEU A 48 55.63 -22.34 -24.49
C LEU A 48 55.77 -23.86 -24.24
N PRO A 49 56.03 -24.29 -22.98
CA PRO A 49 56.44 -25.66 -22.67
C PRO A 49 55.36 -26.71 -22.99
N GLU A 50 55.81 -27.86 -23.51
CA GLU A 50 55.03 -28.88 -24.23
C GLU A 50 54.02 -29.68 -23.38
N THR A 51 53.97 -29.49 -22.05
CA THR A 51 53.06 -30.25 -21.17
C THR A 51 51.63 -29.70 -21.09
N SER A 52 51.37 -28.47 -21.57
CA SER A 52 50.00 -27.90 -21.61
C SER A 52 49.29 -28.10 -22.97
N ARG A 53 50.02 -28.55 -24.00
CA ARG A 53 49.50 -28.70 -25.37
C ARG A 53 48.72 -29.99 -25.61
N ALA A 54 48.98 -31.04 -24.81
CA ALA A 54 48.37 -32.36 -25.01
C ALA A 54 46.86 -32.42 -24.66
N VAL A 55 46.33 -31.48 -23.88
CA VAL A 55 44.89 -31.36 -23.57
C VAL A 55 44.18 -30.40 -24.54
N MET A 56 44.92 -29.66 -25.37
CA MET A 56 44.36 -28.63 -26.25
C MET A 56 43.60 -29.16 -27.48
N GLU A 57 43.87 -30.38 -27.94
CA GLU A 57 43.36 -30.87 -29.23
C GLU A 57 42.04 -31.66 -29.22
N PRO A 58 41.61 -32.42 -28.20
CA PRO A 58 40.42 -33.28 -28.39
C PRO A 58 39.11 -32.50 -28.65
N ASN A 59 38.85 -31.43 -27.88
CA ASN A 59 37.55 -30.75 -27.88
C ASN A 59 37.35 -29.74 -29.00
N TYR A 60 38.42 -29.08 -29.46
CA TYR A 60 38.35 -28.19 -30.63
C TYR A 60 37.97 -29.00 -31.89
N TYR A 61 38.48 -30.23 -31.99
CA TYR A 61 38.21 -31.12 -33.11
C TYR A 61 36.83 -31.79 -33.00
N GLU A 62 36.28 -32.02 -31.80
CA GLU A 62 34.90 -32.53 -31.64
C GLU A 62 33.82 -31.50 -32.02
N VAL A 63 33.97 -30.22 -31.62
CA VAL A 63 32.99 -29.18 -31.98
C VAL A 63 33.08 -28.80 -33.46
N ASN A 64 34.28 -28.80 -34.05
CA ASN A 64 34.43 -28.58 -35.49
C ASN A 64 33.90 -29.74 -36.35
N ARG A 65 33.73 -30.94 -35.77
CA ARG A 65 33.08 -32.08 -36.43
C ARG A 65 31.56 -32.05 -36.38
N MET A 66 30.96 -31.19 -35.56
CA MET A 66 29.50 -31.04 -35.48
C MET A 66 28.97 -30.37 -36.75
N ASN A 67 27.84 -30.84 -37.27
CA ASN A 67 27.11 -30.11 -38.32
C ASN A 67 26.42 -28.86 -37.72
N ASP A 68 25.92 -27.97 -38.58
CA ASP A 68 25.34 -26.69 -38.13
C ASP A 68 24.12 -26.89 -37.22
N ASP A 69 23.32 -27.92 -37.46
CA ASP A 69 22.17 -28.27 -36.60
C ASP A 69 22.61 -28.73 -35.20
N GLN A 70 23.65 -29.55 -35.12
CA GLN A 70 24.25 -30.01 -33.86
C GLN A 70 24.88 -28.86 -33.07
N VAL A 71 25.55 -27.93 -33.76
CA VAL A 71 26.07 -26.72 -33.12
C VAL A 71 24.95 -25.85 -32.62
N ASN A 72 23.89 -25.63 -33.42
CA ASN A 72 22.73 -24.86 -32.99
C ASN A 72 22.02 -25.51 -31.79
N ALA A 73 21.93 -26.84 -31.75
CA ALA A 73 21.38 -27.58 -30.60
C ALA A 73 22.27 -27.44 -29.34
N ALA A 74 23.60 -27.62 -29.49
CA ALA A 74 24.55 -27.45 -28.38
C ALA A 74 24.60 -25.99 -27.89
N PHE A 75 24.45 -25.04 -28.81
CA PHE A 75 24.37 -23.62 -28.51
C PHE A 75 23.05 -23.27 -27.82
N ALA A 76 21.91 -23.83 -28.25
CA ALA A 76 20.63 -23.68 -27.57
C ALA A 76 20.72 -24.19 -26.13
N GLU A 77 21.34 -25.35 -25.91
CA GLU A 77 21.54 -25.91 -24.57
C GLU A 77 22.48 -25.02 -23.74
N LEU A 78 23.57 -24.50 -24.32
CA LEU A 78 24.43 -23.54 -23.67
C LEU A 78 23.67 -22.29 -23.20
N LEU A 79 22.83 -21.70 -24.05
CA LEU A 79 22.04 -20.52 -23.69
C LEU A 79 21.08 -20.80 -22.53
N LYS A 80 20.43 -21.97 -22.52
CA LYS A 80 19.59 -22.42 -21.39
C LYS A 80 20.41 -22.55 -20.11
N GLN A 81 21.59 -23.16 -20.20
CA GLN A 81 22.52 -23.32 -19.07
C GLN A 81 23.08 -21.99 -18.54
N MET A 82 23.09 -20.94 -19.37
CA MET A 82 23.44 -19.56 -18.99
C MET A 82 22.24 -18.75 -18.47
N ASN A 83 21.07 -19.39 -18.27
CA ASN A 83 19.85 -18.74 -17.80
C ASN A 83 19.36 -17.59 -18.73
N ILE A 84 19.62 -17.69 -20.04
CA ILE A 84 19.12 -16.74 -21.04
C ILE A 84 17.74 -17.22 -21.51
N LYS A 85 16.73 -16.34 -21.42
CA LYS A 85 15.33 -16.65 -21.73
C LYS A 85 14.74 -15.74 -22.83
N ASP A 86 13.57 -16.14 -23.31
CA ASP A 86 12.64 -15.34 -24.12
C ASP A 86 13.23 -14.73 -25.40
N GLU A 87 13.02 -13.44 -25.61
CA GLU A 87 13.40 -12.72 -26.83
C GLU A 87 14.91 -12.72 -27.05
N LYS A 88 15.71 -12.60 -25.98
CA LYS A 88 17.18 -12.69 -26.07
C LYS A 88 17.63 -14.09 -26.47
N PHE A 89 16.98 -15.13 -25.93
CA PHE A 89 17.26 -16.50 -26.33
C PHE A 89 16.97 -16.70 -27.82
N ARG A 90 15.79 -16.27 -28.29
CA ARG A 90 15.39 -16.37 -29.70
C ARG A 90 16.31 -15.57 -30.63
N ALA A 91 16.67 -14.34 -30.24
CA ALA A 91 17.54 -13.47 -31.03
C ALA A 91 18.95 -14.06 -31.19
N LEU A 92 19.54 -14.59 -30.11
CA LEU A 92 20.85 -15.25 -30.18
C LEU A 92 20.80 -16.55 -30.99
N LEU A 93 19.70 -17.31 -30.89
CA LEU A 93 19.55 -18.53 -31.69
C LEU A 93 19.39 -18.23 -33.18
N ALA A 94 18.73 -17.13 -33.52
CA ALA A 94 18.54 -16.66 -34.90
C ALA A 94 19.78 -15.95 -35.49
N ASP A 95 20.86 -15.77 -34.72
CA ASP A 95 22.12 -15.21 -35.23
C ASP A 95 22.69 -16.11 -36.34
N ASN A 96 22.99 -15.54 -37.50
CA ASN A 96 23.49 -16.28 -38.67
C ASN A 96 25.01 -16.56 -38.58
N ASP A 97 25.71 -16.00 -37.58
CA ASP A 97 27.14 -16.23 -37.37
C ASP A 97 27.41 -17.59 -36.71
N MET A 98 27.55 -18.62 -37.54
CA MET A 98 27.81 -19.99 -37.09
C MET A 98 29.22 -20.17 -36.49
N GLU A 99 30.21 -19.40 -36.93
CA GLU A 99 31.57 -19.50 -36.41
C GLU A 99 31.62 -19.01 -34.96
N LYS A 100 30.97 -17.87 -34.69
CA LYS A 100 30.81 -17.35 -33.33
C LYS A 100 30.05 -18.33 -32.42
N LYS A 101 29.01 -19.01 -32.93
CA LYS A 101 28.30 -20.06 -32.18
C LYS A 101 29.23 -21.24 -31.84
N ARG A 102 30.02 -21.72 -32.80
CA ARG A 102 31.02 -22.80 -32.60
C ARG A 102 32.05 -22.42 -31.55
N GLN A 103 32.58 -21.20 -31.63
CA GLN A 103 33.55 -20.69 -30.66
C GLN A 103 32.99 -20.64 -29.24
N MET A 104 31.74 -20.16 -29.08
CA MET A 104 31.08 -20.12 -27.77
C MET A 104 30.84 -21.52 -27.18
N VAL A 105 30.40 -22.49 -28.01
CA VAL A 105 30.21 -23.88 -27.57
C VAL A 105 31.55 -24.50 -27.15
N CYS A 106 32.59 -24.33 -27.97
CA CYS A 106 33.94 -24.84 -27.70
C CYS A 106 34.53 -24.23 -26.41
N GLN A 107 34.44 -22.91 -26.25
CA GLN A 107 34.89 -22.23 -25.03
C GLN A 107 34.15 -22.74 -23.79
N SER A 108 32.84 -22.96 -23.91
CA SER A 108 32.00 -23.46 -22.82
C SER A 108 32.35 -24.89 -22.38
N GLN A 109 32.65 -25.77 -23.34
CA GLN A 109 33.13 -27.13 -23.04
C GLN A 109 34.50 -27.11 -22.35
N ARG A 110 35.42 -26.24 -22.80
CA ARG A 110 36.74 -26.06 -22.16
C ARG A 110 36.61 -25.61 -20.71
N LEU A 111 35.76 -24.64 -20.42
CA LEU A 111 35.53 -24.14 -19.06
C LEU A 111 34.90 -25.21 -18.14
N ASN A 112 34.02 -26.06 -18.67
CA ASN A 112 33.44 -27.18 -17.91
C ASN A 112 34.49 -28.17 -17.42
N MET A 113 35.45 -28.55 -18.29
CA MET A 113 36.51 -29.49 -17.91
C MET A 113 37.47 -28.89 -16.88
N ALA A 114 37.89 -27.63 -17.07
CA ALA A 114 38.70 -26.91 -16.09
C ALA A 114 38.01 -26.78 -14.72
N THR A 115 36.67 -26.73 -14.70
CA THR A 115 35.88 -26.72 -13.45
C THR A 115 35.84 -28.09 -12.78
N GLN A 116 35.82 -29.19 -13.56
CA GLN A 116 35.86 -30.56 -13.03
C GLN A 116 37.21 -30.92 -12.42
N GLU A 117 38.34 -30.44 -12.97
CA GLU A 117 39.69 -30.76 -12.50
C GLU A 117 40.08 -29.99 -11.22
N ASN A 118 39.52 -28.79 -10.99
CA ASN A 118 39.95 -27.89 -9.92
C ASN A 118 39.18 -28.04 -8.59
N SER A 119 38.52 -29.17 -8.30
CA SER A 119 37.71 -29.39 -7.07
C SER A 119 36.62 -28.32 -6.83
N LYS A 120 36.08 -27.72 -7.89
CA LYS A 120 34.99 -26.72 -7.84
C LYS A 120 33.61 -27.35 -8.00
N ARG A 121 33.51 -28.67 -7.77
CA ARG A 121 32.21 -29.36 -7.80
C ARG A 121 31.40 -28.96 -6.57
N PRO A 122 30.05 -28.92 -6.67
CA PRO A 122 29.21 -28.59 -5.53
C PRO A 122 29.49 -29.44 -4.29
N ILE A 123 29.74 -30.75 -4.43
CA ILE A 123 30.02 -31.66 -3.31
C ILE A 123 31.24 -31.23 -2.49
N ASP A 124 32.30 -30.81 -3.18
CA ASP A 124 33.57 -30.53 -2.53
C ASP A 124 33.44 -29.28 -1.66
N LEU A 125 32.67 -28.30 -2.14
CA LEU A 125 32.30 -27.10 -1.39
C LEU A 125 31.40 -27.43 -0.20
N ILE A 126 30.36 -28.25 -0.40
CA ILE A 126 29.45 -28.68 0.68
C ILE A 126 30.23 -29.40 1.78
N ARG A 127 31.03 -30.41 1.43
CA ARG A 127 31.87 -31.16 2.38
C ARG A 127 32.90 -30.28 3.08
N ARG A 128 33.42 -29.25 2.41
CA ARG A 128 34.32 -28.27 3.03
C ARG A 128 33.57 -27.48 4.11
N VAL A 129 32.38 -26.97 3.83
CA VAL A 129 31.58 -26.23 4.80
C VAL A 129 31.14 -27.13 5.96
N GLU A 130 30.66 -28.33 5.68
CA GLU A 130 30.26 -29.30 6.72
C GLU A 130 31.42 -29.62 7.68
N ARG A 131 32.62 -29.86 7.15
CA ARG A 131 33.81 -30.09 7.99
C ARG A 131 34.11 -28.90 8.89
N MET A 132 34.02 -27.67 8.39
CA MET A 132 34.23 -26.46 9.19
C MET A 132 33.18 -26.30 10.30
N LEU A 133 31.91 -26.61 10.00
CA LEU A 133 30.84 -26.55 10.99
C LEU A 133 31.02 -27.58 12.13
N VAL A 134 31.57 -28.76 11.82
CA VAL A 134 31.83 -29.82 12.80
C VAL A 134 33.11 -29.57 13.59
N SER A 135 34.18 -29.05 12.96
CA SER A 135 35.48 -28.82 13.60
C SER A 135 35.48 -27.61 14.53
N GLY A 136 34.49 -26.72 14.43
CA GLY A 136 34.47 -25.45 15.16
C GLY A 136 35.55 -24.48 14.70
N GLU A 137 36.15 -24.70 13.52
CA GLU A 137 37.18 -23.84 12.95
C GLU A 137 36.65 -22.43 12.69
N GLU A 138 37.54 -21.45 12.90
CA GLU A 138 37.26 -20.02 13.08
C GLU A 138 36.24 -19.42 12.10
N ALA A 139 35.33 -18.59 12.64
CA ALA A 139 34.37 -17.77 11.88
C ALA A 139 34.98 -16.99 10.70
N ARG A 140 36.29 -16.69 10.77
CA ARG A 140 37.05 -16.04 9.69
C ARG A 140 37.10 -16.86 8.39
N LEU A 141 37.25 -18.18 8.49
CA LEU A 141 37.30 -19.08 7.31
C LEU A 141 35.94 -19.18 6.62
N MET A 142 34.85 -19.08 7.39
CA MET A 142 33.47 -19.10 6.85
C MET A 142 33.21 -17.92 5.91
N LYS A 143 33.73 -16.74 6.25
CA LYS A 143 33.61 -15.53 5.43
C LYS A 143 34.20 -15.74 4.03
N ASP A 144 35.39 -16.33 3.94
CA ASP A 144 36.05 -16.55 2.66
C ASP A 144 35.35 -17.64 1.84
N VAL A 145 34.83 -18.67 2.49
CA VAL A 145 34.05 -19.71 1.83
C VAL A 145 32.70 -19.18 1.32
N LEU A 146 32.01 -18.33 2.08
CA LEU A 146 30.77 -17.67 1.61
C LEU A 146 31.03 -16.73 0.45
N LYS A 147 32.16 -16.00 0.45
CA LYS A 147 32.57 -15.16 -0.68
C LYS A 147 32.82 -15.99 -1.94
N ASP A 148 33.54 -17.11 -1.82
CA ASP A 148 33.77 -18.02 -2.96
C ASP A 148 32.45 -18.62 -3.43
N LEU A 149 31.60 -19.15 -2.54
CA LEU A 149 30.28 -19.68 -2.88
C LEU A 149 29.41 -18.65 -3.62
N LYS A 150 29.41 -17.39 -3.17
CA LYS A 150 28.70 -16.29 -3.85
C LYS A 150 29.21 -16.09 -5.27
N VAL A 151 30.53 -16.14 -5.48
CA VAL A 151 31.13 -16.01 -6.81
C VAL A 151 30.75 -17.22 -7.67
N GLN A 152 30.89 -18.44 -7.16
CA GLN A 152 30.48 -19.65 -7.88
C GLN A 152 28.99 -19.57 -8.30
N LEU A 153 28.07 -19.32 -7.38
CA LEU A 153 26.63 -19.27 -7.67
C LEU A 153 26.25 -18.19 -8.68
N SER A 154 27.02 -17.11 -8.78
CA SER A 154 26.72 -16.01 -9.72
C SER A 154 27.28 -16.22 -11.13
N VAL A 155 28.27 -17.10 -11.30
CA VAL A 155 28.95 -17.34 -12.59
C VAL A 155 28.64 -18.73 -13.16
N GLN A 156 28.30 -19.71 -12.32
CA GLN A 156 28.11 -21.09 -12.74
C GLN A 156 26.81 -21.33 -13.52
N LYS A 157 26.81 -22.44 -14.28
CA LYS A 157 25.66 -22.90 -15.09
C LYS A 157 24.47 -23.32 -14.23
N VAL A 158 23.27 -23.31 -14.83
CA VAL A 158 22.03 -23.77 -14.19
C VAL A 158 22.15 -25.20 -13.64
N ASP A 159 22.81 -26.11 -14.35
CA ASP A 159 23.04 -27.49 -13.87
C ASP A 159 23.90 -27.55 -12.60
N TRP A 160 24.88 -26.65 -12.46
CA TRP A 160 25.70 -26.60 -11.26
C TRP A 160 24.85 -26.21 -10.05
N ILE A 161 23.92 -25.25 -10.22
CA ILE A 161 22.99 -24.84 -9.16
C ILE A 161 22.01 -25.96 -8.82
N LYS A 162 21.50 -26.67 -9.84
CA LYS A 162 20.65 -27.85 -9.65
C LYS A 162 21.37 -28.93 -8.85
N GLU A 163 22.63 -29.22 -9.19
CA GLU A 163 23.44 -30.20 -8.49
C GLU A 163 23.74 -29.76 -7.05
N PHE A 164 24.13 -28.50 -6.84
CA PHE A 164 24.34 -27.93 -5.51
C PHE A 164 23.10 -28.07 -4.63
N GLY A 165 21.92 -27.78 -5.17
CA GLY A 165 20.67 -27.95 -4.47
C GLY A 165 20.37 -29.41 -4.12
N ASN A 166 20.50 -30.32 -5.09
CA ASN A 166 20.21 -31.76 -4.92
C ASN A 166 21.13 -32.42 -3.89
N GLN A 167 22.36 -31.93 -3.74
CA GLN A 167 23.33 -32.41 -2.77
C GLN A 167 23.19 -31.80 -1.37
N GLY A 168 22.13 -31.02 -1.10
CA GLY A 168 21.88 -30.44 0.22
C GLY A 168 22.52 -29.07 0.47
N GLY A 169 23.09 -28.44 -0.57
CA GLY A 169 23.76 -27.14 -0.44
C GLY A 169 22.87 -26.00 0.02
N LEU A 170 21.57 -26.02 -0.32
CA LEU A 170 20.61 -25.01 0.15
C LEU A 170 20.29 -25.18 1.64
N GLN A 171 20.13 -26.41 2.11
CA GLN A 171 19.89 -26.72 3.51
C GLN A 171 21.07 -26.27 4.36
N LEU A 172 22.29 -26.52 3.88
CA LEU A 172 23.52 -26.03 4.50
C LEU A 172 23.56 -24.49 4.53
N LEU A 173 23.23 -23.81 3.43
CA LEU A 173 23.17 -22.35 3.40
C LEU A 173 22.15 -21.79 4.40
N PHE A 174 20.96 -22.37 4.47
CA PHE A 174 19.95 -21.98 5.46
C PHE A 174 20.41 -22.23 6.89
N HIS A 175 21.12 -23.33 7.15
CA HIS A 175 21.69 -23.61 8.46
C HIS A 175 22.73 -22.56 8.87
N ILE A 176 23.63 -22.17 7.96
CA ILE A 176 24.59 -21.08 8.20
C ILE A 176 23.85 -19.77 8.51
N MET A 177 22.86 -19.41 7.68
CA MET A 177 22.06 -18.19 7.89
C MET A 177 21.37 -18.21 9.26
N TYR A 178 20.76 -19.34 9.64
CA TYR A 178 20.12 -19.52 10.94
C TYR A 178 21.10 -19.29 12.09
N ASN A 179 22.28 -19.93 12.07
CA ASN A 179 23.29 -19.78 13.12
C ASN A 179 23.81 -18.34 13.22
N LEU A 180 23.98 -17.64 12.10
CA LEU A 180 24.37 -16.22 12.06
C LEU A 180 23.27 -15.32 12.65
N ILE A 181 21.99 -15.60 12.35
CA ILE A 181 20.85 -14.86 12.92
C ILE A 181 20.81 -15.06 14.44
N GLU A 182 20.94 -16.29 14.94
CA GLU A 182 20.96 -16.55 16.38
C GLU A 182 22.18 -15.89 17.05
N SER A 183 23.34 -15.92 16.40
CA SER A 183 24.55 -15.24 16.89
C SER A 183 24.35 -13.72 16.98
N LEU A 184 23.67 -13.11 16.02
CA LEU A 184 23.31 -11.68 16.07
C LEU A 184 22.30 -11.35 17.15
N ARG A 185 21.39 -12.27 17.50
CA ARG A 185 20.42 -12.07 18.58
C ARG A 185 21.09 -12.05 19.96
N LEU A 186 22.19 -12.78 20.11
CA LEU A 186 22.92 -12.93 21.38
C LEU A 186 24.14 -12.01 21.50
N SER A 187 24.64 -11.47 20.39
CA SER A 187 25.84 -10.64 20.39
C SER A 187 25.55 -9.23 20.89
N GLU A 188 26.43 -8.73 21.77
CA GLU A 188 26.47 -7.32 22.20
C GLU A 188 27.70 -6.58 21.63
N ASN A 189 28.58 -7.29 20.92
CA ASN A 189 29.81 -6.73 20.35
C ASN A 189 29.58 -6.21 18.92
N SER A 190 29.70 -4.89 18.74
CA SER A 190 29.48 -4.22 17.45
C SER A 190 30.37 -4.72 16.31
N GLU A 191 31.64 -5.09 16.56
CA GLU A 191 32.55 -5.59 15.52
C GLU A 191 32.12 -6.97 15.02
N ARG A 192 31.69 -7.84 15.94
CA ARG A 192 31.15 -9.16 15.59
C ARG A 192 29.82 -9.05 14.86
N GLU A 193 28.98 -8.10 15.26
CA GLU A 193 27.72 -7.83 14.57
C GLU A 193 27.94 -7.40 13.11
N GLU A 194 28.91 -6.51 12.86
CA GLU A 194 29.28 -6.12 11.50
C GLU A 194 29.75 -7.33 10.69
N GLU A 195 30.61 -8.18 11.25
CA GLU A 195 31.08 -9.39 10.59
C GLU A 195 29.94 -10.35 10.22
N TYR A 196 29.02 -10.62 11.15
CA TYR A 196 27.86 -11.46 10.89
C TYR A 196 26.91 -10.84 9.87
N ALA A 197 26.70 -9.52 9.91
CA ALA A 197 25.87 -8.81 8.94
C ALA A 197 26.45 -8.91 7.51
N LEU A 198 27.77 -8.80 7.35
CA LEU A 198 28.44 -8.98 6.06
C LEU A 198 28.33 -10.41 5.55
N GLN A 199 28.45 -11.42 6.42
CA GLN A 199 28.27 -12.83 6.06
C GLN A 199 26.83 -13.14 5.67
N LEU A 200 25.84 -12.60 6.38
CA LEU A 200 24.43 -12.70 6.00
C LEU A 200 24.15 -12.02 4.67
N HIS A 201 24.73 -10.84 4.43
CA HIS A 201 24.57 -10.14 3.16
C HIS A 201 25.09 -10.98 1.98
N ASP A 202 26.24 -11.63 2.14
CA ASP A 202 26.76 -12.55 1.13
C ASP A 202 25.89 -13.81 0.99
N SER A 203 25.35 -14.34 2.09
CA SER A 203 24.41 -15.46 2.08
C SER A 203 23.11 -15.14 1.33
N VAL A 204 22.56 -13.93 1.49
CA VAL A 204 21.38 -13.48 0.73
C VAL A 204 21.72 -13.31 -0.75
N LYS A 205 22.95 -12.88 -1.10
CA LYS A 205 23.40 -12.83 -2.51
C LYS A 205 23.56 -14.22 -3.13
N CYS A 206 24.03 -15.20 -2.37
CA CYS A 206 24.03 -16.61 -2.79
C CYS A 206 22.59 -17.06 -3.11
N LEU A 207 21.67 -16.86 -2.18
CA LEU A 207 20.26 -17.22 -2.34
C LEU A 207 19.60 -16.50 -3.51
N LYS A 208 19.88 -15.21 -3.71
CA LYS A 208 19.39 -14.44 -4.87
C LYS A 208 19.85 -15.08 -6.19
N SER A 209 21.09 -15.55 -6.26
CA SER A 209 21.63 -16.20 -7.46
C SER A 209 20.95 -17.54 -7.73
N VAL A 210 20.66 -18.31 -6.67
CA VAL A 210 19.88 -19.55 -6.75
C VAL A 210 18.47 -19.28 -7.27
N VAL A 211 17.72 -18.39 -6.61
CA VAL A 211 16.33 -18.03 -6.94
C VAL A 211 16.20 -17.46 -8.36
N ASN A 212 17.28 -16.88 -8.91
CA ASN A 212 17.28 -16.37 -10.28
C ASN A 212 17.24 -17.49 -11.35
N THR A 213 17.40 -18.76 -10.96
CA THR A 213 17.30 -19.91 -11.87
C THR A 213 16.03 -20.71 -11.60
N TRP A 214 15.47 -21.35 -12.63
CA TRP A 214 14.24 -22.16 -12.46
C TRP A 214 14.40 -23.29 -11.42
N PRO A 215 15.44 -24.16 -11.48
CA PRO A 215 15.60 -25.22 -10.48
C PRO A 215 15.82 -24.65 -9.07
N GLY A 216 16.62 -23.59 -8.95
CA GLY A 216 16.85 -22.96 -7.65
C GLY A 216 15.59 -22.34 -7.05
N MET A 217 14.78 -21.68 -7.87
CA MET A 217 13.48 -21.14 -7.47
C MET A 217 12.52 -22.24 -7.02
N GLU A 218 12.37 -23.31 -7.82
CA GLU A 218 11.54 -24.48 -7.47
C GLU A 218 11.94 -25.06 -6.11
N MET A 219 13.24 -25.27 -5.87
CA MET A 219 13.74 -25.79 -4.60
C MET A 219 13.50 -24.85 -3.42
N CYS A 220 13.63 -23.54 -3.62
CA CYS A 220 13.38 -22.54 -2.58
C CYS A 220 11.90 -22.44 -2.19
N PHE A 221 11.00 -22.87 -3.06
CA PHE A 221 9.54 -22.88 -2.85
C PHE A 221 8.98 -24.26 -2.45
N ARG A 222 9.82 -25.22 -2.07
CA ARG A 222 9.37 -26.47 -1.44
C ARG A 222 8.96 -26.23 0.01
N ARG A 223 7.99 -26.99 0.53
CA ARG A 223 7.48 -26.85 1.91
C ARG A 223 8.54 -26.92 3.01
N GLN A 224 9.61 -27.69 2.77
CA GLN A 224 10.73 -27.85 3.71
C GLN A 224 11.77 -26.71 3.67
N SER A 225 11.67 -25.81 2.69
CA SER A 225 12.59 -24.68 2.52
C SER A 225 12.51 -23.73 3.71
N LYS A 226 13.67 -23.24 4.16
CA LYS A 226 13.79 -22.25 5.24
C LYS A 226 14.06 -20.84 4.72
N MET A 227 13.92 -20.62 3.41
CA MET A 227 14.17 -19.34 2.75
C MET A 227 13.43 -18.17 3.44
N PHE A 228 12.10 -18.26 3.55
CA PHE A 228 11.30 -17.18 4.11
C PHE A 228 11.63 -16.92 5.58
N SER A 229 11.77 -17.97 6.41
CA SER A 229 12.15 -17.83 7.81
C SER A 229 13.53 -17.17 7.98
N CYS A 230 14.52 -17.52 7.15
CA CYS A 230 15.84 -16.91 7.21
C CYS A 230 15.79 -15.44 6.76
N LEU A 231 15.10 -15.11 5.67
CA LEU A 231 15.00 -13.72 5.18
C LEU A 231 14.25 -12.82 6.17
N VAL A 232 13.16 -13.31 6.76
CA VAL A 232 12.42 -12.59 7.81
C VAL A 232 13.28 -12.44 9.07
N GLY A 233 13.96 -13.49 9.52
CA GLY A 233 14.86 -13.43 10.68
C GLY A 233 15.98 -12.41 10.49
N ILE A 234 16.56 -12.31 9.28
CA ILE A 234 17.55 -11.28 8.92
C ILE A 234 16.97 -9.88 9.06
N LEU A 235 15.79 -9.62 8.51
CA LEU A 235 15.14 -8.30 8.67
C LEU A 235 14.82 -8.01 10.13
N SER A 236 14.41 -9.02 10.90
CA SER A 236 14.10 -8.85 12.31
C SER A 236 15.32 -8.47 13.14
N VAL A 237 16.50 -9.07 12.91
CA VAL A 237 17.72 -8.70 13.64
C VAL A 237 18.34 -7.38 13.14
N ALA A 238 18.12 -7.05 11.87
CA ALA A 238 18.52 -5.75 11.31
C ALA A 238 17.55 -4.62 11.70
N SER A 239 16.34 -4.96 12.17
CA SER A 239 15.35 -4.00 12.65
C SER A 239 15.88 -3.30 13.90
N GLY A 240 15.77 -1.96 13.93
CA GLY A 240 16.28 -1.14 15.03
C GLY A 240 17.80 -0.92 15.04
N LYS A 241 18.56 -1.55 14.13
CA LYS A 241 19.99 -1.26 13.96
C LYS A 241 20.19 0.12 13.30
N PRO A 242 21.26 0.86 13.65
CA PRO A 242 21.54 2.19 13.10
C PRO A 242 21.74 2.13 11.57
N SER A 243 21.54 3.28 10.91
CA SER A 243 21.77 3.43 9.46
C SER A 243 23.28 3.49 9.19
N LEU A 244 23.89 2.30 9.21
CA LEU A 244 25.27 2.05 8.78
C LEU A 244 25.24 1.27 7.46
N ASP A 245 26.27 1.43 6.64
CA ASP A 245 26.28 0.91 5.26
C ASP A 245 26.08 -0.61 5.18
N HIS A 246 26.66 -1.39 6.10
CA HIS A 246 26.47 -2.85 6.13
C HIS A 246 25.04 -3.25 6.49
N TRP A 247 24.41 -2.58 7.45
CA TRP A 247 23.02 -2.84 7.83
C TRP A 247 22.06 -2.44 6.72
N ASP A 248 22.25 -1.28 6.11
CA ASP A 248 21.39 -0.81 5.03
C ASP A 248 21.56 -1.63 3.76
N SER A 249 22.77 -2.09 3.46
CA SER A 249 23.04 -3.01 2.35
C SER A 249 22.42 -4.39 2.59
N LEU A 250 22.46 -4.89 3.83
CA LEU A 250 21.79 -6.13 4.23
C LEU A 250 20.26 -6.01 4.11
N LYS A 251 19.68 -4.91 4.63
CA LYS A 251 18.25 -4.61 4.47
C LYS A 251 17.87 -4.53 3.00
N PHE A 252 18.64 -3.79 2.20
CA PHE A 252 18.39 -3.61 0.76
C PHE A 252 18.29 -4.94 0.03
N VAL A 253 19.29 -5.82 0.18
CA VAL A 253 19.32 -7.10 -0.54
C VAL A 253 18.22 -8.05 -0.06
N THR A 254 17.93 -8.03 1.24
CA THR A 254 16.92 -8.91 1.87
C THR A 254 15.50 -8.50 1.48
N VAL A 255 15.15 -7.22 1.64
CA VAL A 255 13.84 -6.69 1.21
C VAL A 255 13.66 -6.82 -0.29
N SER A 256 14.72 -6.60 -1.08
CA SER A 256 14.66 -6.78 -2.54
C SER A 256 14.32 -8.21 -2.93
N LEU A 257 14.93 -9.20 -2.27
CA LEU A 257 14.64 -10.60 -2.55
C LEU A 257 13.23 -10.97 -2.08
N LEU A 258 12.84 -10.55 -0.87
CA LEU A 258 11.49 -10.74 -0.35
C LEU A 258 10.41 -10.18 -1.27
N GLY A 259 10.59 -8.98 -1.83
CA GLY A 259 9.66 -8.41 -2.80
C GLY A 259 9.48 -9.28 -4.05
N VAL A 260 10.55 -9.90 -4.55
CA VAL A 260 10.49 -10.80 -5.70
C VAL A 260 9.81 -12.12 -5.33
N VAL A 261 10.21 -12.76 -4.23
CA VAL A 261 9.66 -14.07 -3.85
C VAL A 261 8.22 -13.98 -3.32
N ALA A 262 7.83 -12.86 -2.71
CA ALA A 262 6.45 -12.64 -2.25
C ALA A 262 5.47 -12.48 -3.43
N PHE A 263 5.92 -11.91 -4.54
CA PHE A 263 5.13 -11.73 -5.75
C PHE A 263 4.80 -13.05 -6.48
N VAL A 264 5.51 -14.14 -6.15
CA VAL A 264 5.32 -15.43 -6.80
C VAL A 264 4.00 -16.05 -6.34
N ASN A 265 3.06 -16.18 -7.26
CA ASN A 265 1.75 -16.79 -7.06
C ASN A 265 1.42 -17.78 -8.20
N ASP A 266 2.40 -18.61 -8.59
CA ASP A 266 2.24 -19.63 -9.64
C ASP A 266 1.94 -20.99 -9.00
N ASP A 267 0.85 -21.63 -9.42
CA ASP A 267 0.39 -22.93 -8.93
C ASP A 267 1.38 -24.08 -9.21
N LYS A 268 2.41 -23.85 -10.04
CA LYS A 268 3.52 -24.78 -10.24
C LYS A 268 4.39 -24.97 -8.99
N PHE A 269 4.36 -24.02 -8.05
CA PHE A 269 5.14 -24.10 -6.82
C PHE A 269 4.31 -24.70 -5.68
N GLU A 270 4.96 -25.45 -4.77
CA GLU A 270 4.28 -26.01 -3.58
C GLU A 270 3.80 -24.95 -2.59
N LEU A 271 4.35 -23.74 -2.70
CA LEU A 271 4.15 -22.60 -1.80
C LEU A 271 3.75 -21.36 -2.58
N LYS A 272 2.81 -20.59 -2.03
CA LYS A 272 2.50 -19.23 -2.50
C LYS A 272 3.36 -18.23 -1.75
N GLY A 273 4.03 -17.33 -2.47
CA GLY A 273 5.05 -16.44 -1.93
C GLY A 273 4.55 -15.55 -0.80
N ARG A 274 3.47 -14.80 -1.05
CA ARG A 274 2.87 -13.88 -0.07
C ARG A 274 2.37 -14.59 1.18
N GLU A 275 1.63 -15.69 1.01
CA GLU A 275 1.07 -16.46 2.13
C GLU A 275 2.19 -17.04 3.01
N THR A 276 3.22 -17.60 2.39
CA THR A 276 4.38 -18.16 3.09
C THR A 276 5.18 -17.06 3.80
N LEU A 277 5.36 -15.90 3.17
CA LEU A 277 5.98 -14.74 3.81
C LEU A 277 5.18 -14.29 5.04
N LEU A 278 3.85 -14.19 4.93
CA LEU A 278 3.00 -13.80 6.04
C LEU A 278 3.09 -14.78 7.21
N GLN A 279 3.14 -16.09 6.94
CA GLN A 279 3.36 -17.12 7.95
C GLN A 279 4.71 -16.95 8.64
N ALA A 280 5.79 -16.74 7.87
CA ALA A 280 7.13 -16.53 8.42
C ALA A 280 7.22 -15.25 9.27
N LEU A 281 6.60 -14.15 8.82
CA LEU A 281 6.48 -12.90 9.59
C LEU A 281 5.73 -13.15 10.91
N THR A 282 4.62 -13.87 10.86
CA THR A 282 3.79 -14.17 12.05
C THR A 282 4.56 -15.01 13.08
N GLU A 283 5.32 -16.01 12.63
CA GLU A 283 6.10 -16.86 13.53
C GLU A 283 7.30 -16.11 14.15
N GLU A 284 8.01 -15.29 13.36
CA GLU A 284 9.08 -14.45 13.89
C GLU A 284 8.54 -13.40 14.88
N ALA A 285 7.38 -12.80 14.59
CA ALA A 285 6.70 -11.87 15.49
C ALA A 285 6.37 -12.50 16.84
N ARG A 286 5.86 -13.74 16.82
CA ARG A 286 5.56 -14.53 18.01
C ARG A 286 6.82 -14.82 18.83
N LEU A 287 7.92 -15.17 18.17
CA LEU A 287 9.22 -15.38 18.81
C LEU A 287 9.73 -14.08 19.48
N ARG A 288 9.61 -12.94 18.77
CA ARG A 288 10.13 -11.63 19.19
C ARG A 288 9.19 -10.84 20.08
N LYS A 289 7.93 -11.27 20.23
CA LYS A 289 6.85 -10.57 20.94
C LYS A 289 6.65 -9.14 20.44
N CYS A 290 6.62 -8.97 19.11
CA CYS A 290 6.40 -7.68 18.46
C CYS A 290 5.35 -7.82 17.33
N ASP A 291 4.98 -6.71 16.70
CA ASP A 291 4.09 -6.73 15.53
C ASP A 291 4.81 -7.35 14.32
N ARG A 292 4.11 -8.22 13.57
CA ARG A 292 4.73 -8.99 12.48
C ARG A 292 5.26 -8.17 11.31
N PHE A 293 4.70 -6.98 11.09
CA PHE A 293 5.17 -6.09 10.03
C PHE A 293 6.25 -5.10 10.48
N SER A 294 6.58 -5.05 11.78
CA SER A 294 7.54 -4.08 12.34
C SER A 294 8.92 -4.13 11.66
N CYS A 295 9.40 -5.32 11.29
CA CYS A 295 10.69 -5.47 10.62
C CYS A 295 10.69 -4.87 9.20
N ILE A 296 9.59 -4.97 8.46
CA ILE A 296 9.42 -4.33 7.15
C ILE A 296 9.26 -2.81 7.31
N VAL A 297 8.39 -2.39 8.24
CA VAL A 297 8.12 -0.98 8.54
C VAL A 297 9.40 -0.24 8.99
N SER A 298 10.30 -0.91 9.72
CA SER A 298 11.59 -0.32 10.11
C SER A 298 12.45 0.14 8.92
N CYS A 299 12.22 -0.44 7.73
CA CYS A 299 12.91 -0.08 6.49
C CYS A 299 12.26 1.12 5.77
N LEU A 300 11.08 1.58 6.20
CA LEU A 300 10.40 2.78 5.70
C LEU A 300 10.79 4.05 6.48
N ASN A 301 11.39 3.89 7.66
CA ASN A 301 11.86 5.01 8.48
C ASN A 301 12.75 5.97 7.69
N LYS A 302 12.68 7.26 8.03
CA LYS A 302 13.51 8.29 7.42
C LYS A 302 14.98 7.90 7.50
N SER A 303 15.59 7.72 6.34
CA SER A 303 16.96 7.22 6.17
C SER A 303 17.62 7.89 4.97
N ASN A 304 18.96 7.94 4.97
CA ASN A 304 19.73 8.38 3.80
C ASN A 304 19.68 7.34 2.65
N ARG A 305 19.29 6.10 2.93
CA ARG A 305 19.21 4.99 1.97
C ARG A 305 17.78 4.86 1.42
N LEU A 306 17.41 5.82 0.57
CA LEU A 306 16.11 5.87 -0.10
C LEU A 306 15.84 4.65 -1.01
N ASP A 307 16.89 3.97 -1.45
CA ASP A 307 16.78 2.70 -2.19
C ASP A 307 16.19 1.57 -1.33
N VAL A 308 16.50 1.54 -0.03
CA VAL A 308 15.87 0.62 0.94
C VAL A 308 14.39 0.97 1.13
N VAL A 309 14.09 2.26 1.33
CA VAL A 309 12.71 2.75 1.49
C VAL A 309 11.85 2.39 0.29
N LYS A 310 12.37 2.60 -0.93
CA LYS A 310 11.69 2.21 -2.18
C LYS A 310 11.36 0.72 -2.19
N LYS A 311 12.32 -0.14 -1.82
CA LYS A 311 12.14 -1.60 -1.82
C LYS A 311 11.15 -2.05 -0.75
N ALA A 312 11.19 -1.44 0.43
CA ALA A 312 10.24 -1.71 1.51
C ALA A 312 8.82 -1.30 1.10
N MET A 313 8.64 -0.13 0.51
CA MET A 313 7.34 0.33 0.02
C MET A 313 6.80 -0.56 -1.11
N THR A 314 7.69 -1.03 -1.99
CA THR A 314 7.34 -2.01 -3.02
C THR A 314 6.85 -3.32 -2.38
N LEU A 315 7.53 -3.82 -1.34
CA LEU A 315 7.12 -5.03 -0.63
C LEU A 315 5.76 -4.84 0.09
N VAL A 316 5.51 -3.67 0.70
CA VAL A 316 4.18 -3.34 1.27
C VAL A 316 3.11 -3.43 0.19
N ASN A 317 3.33 -2.84 -0.98
CA ASN A 317 2.40 -2.93 -2.10
C ASN A 317 2.16 -4.38 -2.55
N VAL A 318 3.22 -5.20 -2.68
CA VAL A 318 3.09 -6.63 -3.03
C VAL A 318 2.27 -7.41 -1.98
N MET A 319 2.44 -7.10 -0.69
CA MET A 319 1.65 -7.73 0.37
C MET A 319 0.17 -7.33 0.29
N LEU A 320 -0.12 -6.07 -0.08
CA LEU A 320 -1.49 -5.56 -0.20
C LEU A 320 -2.15 -5.83 -1.56
N ASP A 321 -1.42 -6.32 -2.54
CA ASP A 321 -1.91 -6.66 -3.88
C ASP A 321 -2.65 -8.01 -3.88
N VAL A 322 -3.72 -8.09 -3.09
CA VAL A 322 -4.56 -9.29 -2.96
C VAL A 322 -5.38 -9.48 -4.23
N PRO A 323 -5.24 -10.62 -4.96
CA PRO A 323 -5.97 -10.90 -6.17
C PRO A 323 -7.47 -10.80 -5.96
N GLU A 324 -8.14 -10.11 -6.86
CA GLU A 324 -9.58 -10.06 -6.98
C GLU A 324 -10.03 -11.02 -8.09
N PRO A 325 -11.24 -11.58 -8.00
CA PRO A 325 -11.78 -12.41 -9.07
C PRO A 325 -12.08 -11.58 -10.31
N ASP A 326 -11.88 -12.17 -11.49
CA ASP A 326 -12.15 -11.50 -12.78
C ASP A 326 -13.66 -11.27 -13.02
N ASP A 327 -14.51 -12.12 -12.43
CA ASP A 327 -15.96 -12.06 -12.58
C ASP A 327 -16.65 -11.83 -11.23
N THR A 328 -17.14 -10.61 -11.02
CA THR A 328 -17.93 -10.20 -9.85
C THR A 328 -19.44 -10.25 -10.09
N THR A 329 -19.90 -10.83 -11.20
CA THR A 329 -21.33 -11.00 -11.47
C THR A 329 -21.92 -12.20 -10.72
N THR A 330 -21.09 -13.20 -10.43
CA THR A 330 -21.48 -14.38 -9.65
C THR A 330 -21.50 -14.08 -8.14
N GLU A 331 -22.27 -14.84 -7.38
CA GLU A 331 -22.28 -14.73 -5.91
C GLU A 331 -20.91 -15.12 -5.32
N GLU A 332 -20.29 -16.18 -5.83
CA GLU A 332 -18.94 -16.61 -5.43
C GLU A 332 -17.88 -15.54 -5.74
N GLY A 333 -17.97 -14.91 -6.91
CA GLY A 333 -17.11 -13.80 -7.31
C GLY A 333 -17.26 -12.59 -6.38
N ARG A 334 -18.49 -12.20 -6.04
CA ARG A 334 -18.72 -11.11 -5.07
C ARG A 334 -18.16 -11.44 -3.70
N ALA A 335 -18.40 -12.64 -3.19
CA ALA A 335 -17.86 -13.08 -1.90
C ALA A 335 -16.32 -13.11 -1.89
N SER A 336 -15.70 -13.55 -2.98
CA SER A 336 -14.23 -13.54 -3.10
C SER A 336 -13.65 -12.13 -3.22
N ALA A 337 -14.29 -11.22 -3.96
CA ALA A 337 -13.88 -9.82 -4.04
C ALA A 337 -14.00 -9.13 -2.67
N GLU A 338 -15.09 -9.41 -1.95
CA GLU A 338 -15.27 -8.97 -0.58
C GLU A 338 -14.16 -9.48 0.34
N GLY A 339 -13.85 -10.77 0.29
CA GLY A 339 -12.77 -11.35 1.09
C GLY A 339 -11.41 -10.71 0.78
N ALA A 340 -11.12 -10.44 -0.50
CA ALA A 340 -9.89 -9.76 -0.91
C ALA A 340 -9.81 -8.34 -0.33
N TRP A 341 -10.89 -7.55 -0.44
CA TRP A 341 -10.98 -6.21 0.13
C TRP A 341 -10.81 -6.23 1.66
N GLN A 342 -11.48 -7.14 2.38
CA GLN A 342 -11.36 -7.27 3.84
C GLN A 342 -9.91 -7.55 4.27
N ILE A 343 -9.21 -8.43 3.55
CA ILE A 343 -7.81 -8.75 3.81
C ILE A 343 -6.93 -7.51 3.58
N ARG A 344 -7.15 -6.75 2.50
CA ARG A 344 -6.38 -5.52 2.22
C ARG A 344 -6.56 -4.48 3.32
N MET A 345 -7.81 -4.22 3.74
CA MET A 345 -8.11 -3.31 4.85
C MET A 345 -7.42 -3.77 6.14
N HIS A 346 -7.55 -5.06 6.48
CA HIS A 346 -6.94 -5.64 7.67
C HIS A 346 -5.41 -5.48 7.70
N TRP A 347 -4.71 -5.90 6.63
CA TRP A 347 -3.24 -5.81 6.59
C TRP A 347 -2.75 -4.38 6.48
N ARG A 348 -3.46 -3.48 5.79
CA ARG A 348 -3.11 -2.06 5.74
C ARG A 348 -3.16 -1.45 7.15
N SER A 349 -4.26 -1.61 7.87
CA SER A 349 -4.39 -1.13 9.25
C SER A 349 -3.30 -1.73 10.15
N GLU A 350 -2.92 -2.99 9.93
CA GLU A 350 -1.85 -3.62 10.69
C GLU A 350 -0.45 -3.06 10.36
N PHE A 351 -0.13 -2.79 9.10
CA PHE A 351 1.10 -2.08 8.72
C PHE A 351 1.20 -0.71 9.40
N MET A 352 0.08 0.03 9.43
CA MET A 352 0.01 1.32 10.11
C MET A 352 0.33 1.19 11.59
N ARG A 353 -0.35 0.29 12.31
CA ARG A 353 -0.11 0.01 13.74
C ARG A 353 1.31 -0.46 14.03
N ALA A 354 1.92 -1.23 13.13
CA ALA A 354 3.29 -1.71 13.26
C ALA A 354 4.37 -0.60 13.12
N GLY A 355 3.97 0.67 13.02
CA GLY A 355 4.85 1.84 13.05
C GLY A 355 4.83 2.70 11.77
N MET A 356 4.03 2.32 10.76
CA MET A 356 4.02 3.05 9.49
C MET A 356 3.36 4.44 9.62
N TYR A 357 2.50 4.67 10.63
CA TYR A 357 2.00 6.02 10.96
C TYR A 357 3.15 7.04 11.10
N ASP A 358 4.24 6.64 11.77
CA ASP A 358 5.37 7.53 12.05
C ASP A 358 6.23 7.78 10.78
N CYS A 359 5.99 7.04 9.69
CA CYS A 359 6.66 7.19 8.40
C CYS A 359 5.88 8.05 7.40
N VAL A 360 4.56 8.23 7.57
CA VAL A 360 3.65 8.85 6.58
C VAL A 360 4.14 10.22 6.13
N GLN A 361 4.42 11.12 7.07
CA GLN A 361 4.85 12.49 6.76
C GLN A 361 6.13 12.50 5.90
N PHE A 362 7.06 11.57 6.17
CA PHE A 362 8.28 11.42 5.39
C PHE A 362 7.99 10.86 3.99
N LEU A 363 7.13 9.86 3.87
CA LEU A 363 6.76 9.26 2.59
C LEU A 363 6.03 10.27 1.68
N GLU A 364 5.13 11.07 2.24
CA GLU A 364 4.39 12.13 1.54
C GLU A 364 5.29 13.26 1.05
N SER A 365 6.25 13.68 1.89
CA SER A 365 7.19 14.75 1.55
C SER A 365 8.38 14.29 0.71
N CYS A 366 8.49 12.99 0.39
CA CYS A 366 9.61 12.44 -0.35
C CYS A 366 9.60 12.91 -1.82
N THR A 367 10.66 13.58 -2.25
CA THR A 367 10.80 14.10 -3.62
C THR A 367 11.32 13.07 -4.62
N LEU A 368 11.78 11.90 -4.15
CA LEU A 368 12.29 10.85 -5.04
C LEU A 368 11.13 10.17 -5.78
N GLU A 369 11.03 10.42 -7.08
CA GLU A 369 9.96 9.93 -7.94
C GLU A 369 9.70 8.42 -7.83
N ALA A 370 10.77 7.63 -7.66
CA ALA A 370 10.65 6.18 -7.55
C ALA A 370 9.97 5.71 -6.23
N ILE A 371 10.10 6.47 -5.14
CA ILE A 371 9.37 6.22 -3.88
C ILE A 371 7.97 6.79 -4.02
N LYS A 372 7.84 8.02 -4.52
CA LYS A 372 6.56 8.70 -4.72
C LYS A 372 5.58 7.82 -5.49
N LYS A 373 5.99 7.22 -6.62
CA LYS A 373 5.16 6.27 -7.38
C LYS A 373 4.67 5.07 -6.55
N GLN A 374 5.49 4.55 -5.64
CA GLN A 374 5.09 3.41 -4.80
C GLN A 374 4.12 3.85 -3.69
N TYR A 375 4.33 5.03 -3.12
CA TYR A 375 3.43 5.60 -2.11
C TYR A 375 2.10 6.06 -2.73
N ASP A 376 2.12 6.71 -3.88
CA ASP A 376 0.93 7.10 -4.64
C ASP A 376 0.09 5.87 -5.03
N ASN A 377 0.72 4.75 -5.40
CA ASN A 377 0.00 3.50 -5.65
C ASN A 377 -0.69 2.97 -4.39
N PHE A 378 -0.02 3.03 -3.24
CA PHE A 378 -0.62 2.68 -1.95
C PHE A 378 -1.82 3.57 -1.63
N CYS A 379 -1.70 4.89 -1.81
CA CYS A 379 -2.79 5.86 -1.59
C CYS A 379 -3.96 5.62 -2.55
N ARG A 380 -3.71 5.35 -3.82
CA ARG A 380 -4.75 5.06 -4.82
C ARG A 380 -5.57 3.82 -4.43
N ILE A 381 -4.91 2.74 -4.02
CA ILE A 381 -5.61 1.52 -3.54
C ILE A 381 -6.37 1.82 -2.24
N LYS A 382 -5.76 2.57 -1.32
CA LYS A 382 -6.38 3.00 -0.06
C LYS A 382 -7.67 3.80 -0.28
N GLU A 383 -7.67 4.74 -1.23
CA GLU A 383 -8.84 5.53 -1.60
C GLU A 383 -9.93 4.67 -2.25
N ALA A 384 -9.56 3.73 -3.12
CA ALA A 384 -10.50 2.78 -3.72
C ALA A 384 -11.16 1.89 -2.65
N ASP A 385 -10.38 1.36 -1.71
CA ASP A 385 -10.92 0.54 -0.61
C ASP A 385 -11.86 1.35 0.30
N PHE A 386 -11.64 2.66 0.43
CA PHE A 386 -12.54 3.55 1.19
C PHE A 386 -13.82 3.89 0.46
N ALA A 387 -13.76 4.13 -0.85
CA ALA A 387 -14.97 4.29 -1.65
C ALA A 387 -15.85 3.04 -1.55
N GLU A 388 -15.24 1.85 -1.54
CA GLU A 388 -15.94 0.59 -1.32
C GLU A 388 -16.50 0.47 0.11
N LEU A 389 -15.77 0.91 1.14
CA LEU A 389 -16.28 0.96 2.52
C LEU A 389 -17.54 1.85 2.63
N VAL A 390 -17.53 3.03 1.99
CA VAL A 390 -18.67 3.94 1.96
C VAL A 390 -19.85 3.31 1.21
N ASN A 391 -19.62 2.68 0.06
CA ASN A 391 -20.65 1.97 -0.70
C ASN A 391 -21.31 0.86 0.13
N ARG A 392 -20.53 0.11 0.91
CA ARG A 392 -21.03 -0.91 1.84
C ARG A 392 -21.89 -0.31 2.95
N PHE A 393 -21.49 0.82 3.49
CA PHE A 393 -22.32 1.52 4.49
C PHE A 393 -23.68 1.94 3.90
N GLU A 394 -23.72 2.44 2.67
CA GLU A 394 -24.98 2.77 1.99
C GLU A 394 -25.85 1.52 1.74
N GLN A 395 -25.24 0.37 1.39
CA GLN A 395 -25.95 -0.90 1.28
C GLN A 395 -26.55 -1.34 2.63
N ILE A 396 -25.78 -1.28 3.71
CA ILE A 396 -26.26 -1.59 5.07
C ILE A 396 -27.44 -0.67 5.45
N LYS A 397 -27.36 0.63 5.14
CA LYS A 397 -28.46 1.57 5.37
C LYS A 397 -29.74 1.20 4.62
N GLY A 398 -29.63 0.70 3.39
CA GLY A 398 -30.77 0.26 2.58
C GLY A 398 -31.34 -1.10 2.99
N GLU A 399 -30.50 -2.01 3.50
CA GLU A 399 -30.92 -3.35 3.92
C GLU A 399 -31.54 -3.37 5.33
N TYR A 400 -31.07 -2.51 6.23
CA TYR A 400 -31.45 -2.51 7.65
C TYR A 400 -32.09 -1.19 8.07
N GLU A 401 -33.39 -1.05 7.79
CA GLU A 401 -34.17 0.15 8.15
C GLU A 401 -34.62 0.17 9.63
N GLU A 402 -34.69 -1.00 10.29
CA GLU A 402 -35.18 -1.14 11.66
C GLU A 402 -34.05 -1.32 12.69
N PRO A 403 -34.07 -0.59 13.82
CA PRO A 403 -33.03 -0.69 14.86
C PRO A 403 -32.87 -2.08 15.47
N ASP A 404 -33.96 -2.84 15.62
CA ASP A 404 -33.95 -4.16 16.23
C ASP A 404 -33.12 -5.18 15.41
N CYS A 405 -33.14 -5.05 14.08
CA CYS A 405 -32.31 -5.86 13.18
C CYS A 405 -30.83 -5.56 13.40
N CYS A 406 -30.44 -4.27 13.39
CA CYS A 406 -29.07 -3.83 13.65
C CYS A 406 -28.58 -4.28 15.04
N TYR A 407 -29.41 -4.12 16.07
CA TYR A 407 -29.09 -4.56 17.43
C TYR A 407 -28.83 -6.06 17.49
N SER A 408 -29.70 -6.86 16.88
CA SER A 408 -29.58 -8.33 16.89
C SER A 408 -28.28 -8.81 16.25
N ILE A 409 -27.90 -8.21 15.11
CA ILE A 409 -26.65 -8.53 14.40
C ILE A 409 -25.43 -8.11 15.20
N LEU A 410 -25.42 -6.88 15.73
CA LEU A 410 -24.31 -6.38 16.55
C LEU A 410 -24.14 -7.24 17.81
N LEU A 411 -25.22 -7.53 18.53
CA LEU A 411 -25.19 -8.39 19.71
C LEU A 411 -24.66 -9.78 19.38
N ALA A 412 -25.12 -10.40 18.29
CA ALA A 412 -24.62 -11.70 17.85
C ALA A 412 -23.11 -11.66 17.55
N GLY A 413 -22.61 -10.56 16.99
CA GLY A 413 -21.19 -10.36 16.70
C GLY A 413 -20.31 -10.11 17.93
N VAL A 414 -20.82 -9.40 18.95
CA VAL A 414 -20.02 -9.05 20.13
C VAL A 414 -20.16 -10.02 21.30
N LYS A 415 -21.23 -10.81 21.35
CA LYS A 415 -21.53 -11.70 22.49
C LYS A 415 -20.41 -12.73 22.71
N ASN A 416 -20.03 -12.92 23.98
CA ASN A 416 -18.91 -13.75 24.41
C ASN A 416 -17.55 -13.30 23.87
N THR A 417 -17.40 -12.05 23.43
CA THR A 417 -16.12 -11.47 23.02
C THR A 417 -15.68 -10.39 24.00
N ARG A 418 -14.41 -9.96 23.91
CA ARG A 418 -13.91 -8.83 24.70
C ARG A 418 -14.61 -7.50 24.38
N ALA A 419 -15.35 -7.41 23.27
CA ALA A 419 -16.10 -6.22 22.87
C ALA A 419 -17.49 -6.13 23.52
N GLU A 420 -17.99 -7.21 24.15
CA GLU A 420 -19.33 -7.23 24.78
C GLU A 420 -19.48 -6.16 25.87
N GLY A 421 -18.47 -6.03 26.74
CA GLY A 421 -18.44 -5.02 27.79
C GLY A 421 -18.47 -3.57 27.25
N PRO A 422 -17.54 -3.19 26.34
CA PRO A 422 -17.59 -1.90 25.66
C PRO A 422 -18.92 -1.63 24.94
N PHE A 423 -19.48 -2.62 24.24
CA PHE A 423 -20.77 -2.47 23.54
C PHE A 423 -21.92 -2.18 24.52
N LEU A 424 -22.03 -2.94 25.61
CA LEU A 424 -23.02 -2.69 26.66
C LEU A 424 -22.85 -1.29 27.26
N SER A 425 -21.61 -0.88 27.54
CA SER A 425 -21.30 0.44 28.06
C SER A 425 -21.78 1.55 27.12
N ILE A 426 -21.54 1.43 25.80
CA ILE A 426 -22.04 2.40 24.81
C ILE A 426 -23.57 2.54 24.92
N LEU A 427 -24.31 1.43 24.94
CA LEU A 427 -25.77 1.47 25.06
C LEU A 427 -26.23 2.11 26.38
N GLN A 428 -25.55 1.83 27.49
CA GLN A 428 -25.84 2.44 28.79
C GLN A 428 -25.62 3.97 28.78
N HIS A 429 -24.59 4.47 28.09
CA HIS A 429 -24.39 5.91 27.94
C HIS A 429 -25.50 6.56 27.10
N LEU A 430 -25.99 5.88 26.06
CA LEU A 430 -27.11 6.38 25.25
C LEU A 430 -28.42 6.51 26.07
N LEU A 431 -28.59 5.72 27.14
CA LEU A 431 -29.73 5.85 28.07
C LEU A 431 -29.65 7.10 28.96
N LEU A 432 -28.49 7.77 29.04
CA LEU A 432 -28.30 9.00 29.83
C LEU A 432 -28.52 10.27 29.00
N VAL A 433 -28.77 10.15 27.69
CA VAL A 433 -29.14 11.30 26.85
C VAL A 433 -30.48 11.88 27.34
N THR A 434 -30.56 13.21 27.42
CA THR A 434 -31.76 13.92 27.89
C THR A 434 -33.04 13.51 27.15
N ASP A 435 -34.17 13.55 27.85
CA ASP A 435 -35.51 13.35 27.28
C ASP A 435 -36.09 14.62 26.63
N ASP A 436 -35.37 15.74 26.67
CA ASP A 436 -35.74 16.96 25.95
C ASP A 436 -35.72 16.75 24.44
N ILE A 437 -36.91 16.76 23.82
CA ILE A 437 -37.12 16.52 22.39
C ILE A 437 -36.33 17.51 21.51
N GLY A 438 -36.16 18.76 21.96
CA GLY A 438 -35.49 19.80 21.19
C GLY A 438 -33.97 19.59 21.08
N VAL A 439 -33.36 18.95 22.07
CA VAL A 439 -31.89 18.80 22.16
C VAL A 439 -31.46 17.34 21.94
N ARG A 440 -32.32 16.37 22.24
CA ARG A 440 -32.04 14.93 22.10
C ARG A 440 -31.60 14.57 20.68
N THR A 441 -32.22 15.16 19.66
CA THR A 441 -31.84 14.96 18.26
C THR A 441 -30.40 15.40 18.01
N GLU A 442 -29.98 16.55 18.54
CA GLU A 442 -28.62 17.06 18.41
C GLU A 442 -27.59 16.16 19.10
N TYR A 443 -27.91 15.61 20.27
CA TYR A 443 -27.06 14.62 20.93
C TYR A 443 -26.82 13.39 20.06
N PHE A 444 -27.88 12.77 19.55
CA PHE A 444 -27.74 11.58 18.71
C PHE A 444 -27.03 11.87 17.39
N ARG A 445 -27.22 13.05 16.82
CA ARG A 445 -26.54 13.46 15.60
C ARG A 445 -25.04 13.71 15.82
N LEU A 446 -24.67 14.35 16.93
CA LEU A 446 -23.27 14.48 17.33
C LEU A 446 -22.62 13.11 17.52
N ILE A 447 -23.31 12.19 18.21
CA ILE A 447 -22.83 10.82 18.42
C ILE A 447 -22.70 10.07 17.10
N GLU A 448 -23.67 10.17 16.19
CA GLU A 448 -23.63 9.58 14.85
C GLU A 448 -22.38 10.04 14.10
N ASN A 449 -22.07 11.34 14.13
CA ASN A 449 -20.88 11.89 13.47
C ASN A 449 -19.58 11.35 14.10
N CYS A 450 -19.50 11.29 15.43
CA CYS A 450 -18.35 10.70 16.11
C CYS A 450 -18.17 9.21 15.73
N ILE A 451 -19.27 8.44 15.70
CA ILE A 451 -19.24 7.03 15.27
C ILE A 451 -18.77 6.96 13.82
N SER A 452 -19.32 7.80 12.93
CA SER A 452 -18.97 7.84 11.51
C SER A 452 -17.49 8.12 11.31
N GLU A 453 -16.89 9.06 12.06
CA GLU A 453 -15.46 9.33 11.97
C GLU A 453 -14.59 8.17 12.46
N ILE A 454 -15.05 7.43 13.48
CA ILE A 454 -14.36 6.25 14.01
C ILE A 454 -14.42 5.06 13.03
N VAL A 455 -15.60 4.78 12.46
CA VAL A 455 -15.84 3.58 11.64
C VAL A 455 -15.64 3.80 10.14
N LEU A 456 -15.72 5.04 9.67
CA LEU A 456 -15.45 5.47 8.29
C LEU A 456 -14.30 6.50 8.26
N PRO A 457 -13.11 6.17 8.80
CA PRO A 457 -12.02 7.12 8.84
C PRO A 457 -11.55 7.44 7.41
N LYS A 458 -11.42 8.73 7.08
CA LYS A 458 -10.90 9.19 5.77
C LYS A 458 -9.47 8.70 5.50
N THR A 459 -8.75 8.31 6.54
CA THR A 459 -7.42 7.70 6.45
C THR A 459 -7.49 6.25 5.97
N CYS A 460 -8.66 5.59 6.03
CA CYS A 460 -8.94 4.22 5.57
C CYS A 460 -8.10 3.17 6.32
N VAL A 461 -7.73 3.51 7.54
CA VAL A 461 -6.92 2.71 8.45
C VAL A 461 -7.54 2.86 9.83
N ASP A 462 -7.41 1.84 10.66
CA ASP A 462 -8.01 1.84 11.99
C ASP A 462 -7.52 3.06 12.80
N PRO A 463 -8.31 3.57 13.77
CA PRO A 463 -7.84 4.57 14.72
C PRO A 463 -6.52 4.15 15.40
N ASP A 464 -5.62 5.11 15.64
CA ASP A 464 -4.40 4.83 16.40
C ASP A 464 -4.72 4.73 17.91
N PHE A 465 -5.03 3.50 18.34
CA PHE A 465 -5.38 3.17 19.72
C PHE A 465 -4.22 3.33 20.73
N ARG A 466 -3.03 3.78 20.30
CA ARG A 466 -1.90 4.11 21.19
C ARG A 466 -2.07 5.48 21.88
N GLY A 467 -3.26 6.08 21.79
CA GLY A 467 -3.58 7.39 22.37
C GLY A 467 -3.27 8.58 21.46
N LYS A 468 -3.13 8.34 20.15
CA LYS A 468 -2.91 9.39 19.14
C LYS A 468 -4.13 9.65 18.25
N PHE A 469 -5.25 8.97 18.52
CA PHE A 469 -6.50 9.25 17.80
C PHE A 469 -7.04 10.60 18.24
N GLU A 470 -7.22 11.48 17.27
CA GLU A 470 -7.84 12.79 17.43
C GLU A 470 -8.97 12.90 16.42
N PHE A 471 -10.13 13.40 16.84
CA PHE A 471 -11.19 13.77 15.90
C PHE A 471 -10.66 14.91 15.03
N THR A 472 -10.62 14.67 13.73
CA THR A 472 -10.09 15.57 12.71
C THR A 472 -11.12 16.59 12.24
N GLN A 473 -12.40 16.30 12.42
CA GLN A 473 -13.46 17.26 12.09
C GLN A 473 -13.68 18.25 13.23
N ASP A 474 -13.74 19.53 12.87
CA ASP A 474 -14.02 20.59 13.81
C ASP A 474 -15.51 20.55 14.24
N ILE A 475 -15.74 20.44 15.55
CA ILE A 475 -17.09 20.33 16.12
C ILE A 475 -17.93 21.56 15.81
N THR A 476 -17.31 22.73 15.67
CA THR A 476 -17.98 23.99 15.34
C THR A 476 -18.56 23.99 13.92
N HIS A 477 -17.83 23.50 12.92
CA HIS A 477 -18.33 23.42 11.55
C HIS A 477 -19.50 22.43 11.42
N PHE A 478 -19.60 21.43 12.31
CA PHE A 478 -20.77 20.55 12.32
C PHE A 478 -22.02 21.31 12.69
N LEU A 479 -22.03 22.04 13.81
CA LEU A 479 -23.21 22.79 14.26
C LEU A 479 -23.72 23.77 13.19
N ASP A 480 -22.82 24.45 12.47
CA ASP A 480 -23.18 25.37 11.40
C ASP A 480 -23.80 24.65 10.18
N THR A 481 -23.27 23.49 9.79
CA THR A 481 -23.85 22.68 8.69
C THR A 481 -25.24 22.11 9.05
N LEU A 482 -25.51 21.96 10.35
CA LEU A 482 -26.77 21.44 10.88
C LEU A 482 -27.90 22.47 10.83
N GLU A 483 -27.62 23.73 11.16
CA GLU A 483 -28.60 24.83 11.03
C GLU A 483 -29.02 25.01 9.56
N ASP A 484 -28.06 25.05 8.64
CA ASP A 484 -28.32 25.20 7.20
C ASP A 484 -29.16 24.04 6.62
N GLY A 485 -28.92 22.81 7.09
CA GLY A 485 -29.62 21.61 6.63
C GLY A 485 -31.06 21.47 7.15
N GLU A 486 -31.37 21.99 8.33
CA GLU A 486 -32.74 22.06 8.83
C GLU A 486 -33.53 23.21 8.19
N GLU A 487 -32.93 24.39 8.04
CA GLU A 487 -33.56 25.52 7.34
C GLU A 487 -33.84 25.18 5.87
N GLY A 488 -32.90 24.53 5.19
CA GLY A 488 -33.06 24.09 3.80
C GLY A 488 -34.17 23.06 3.62
N ARG A 489 -34.31 22.09 4.54
CA ARG A 489 -35.41 21.11 4.50
C ARG A 489 -36.77 21.75 4.79
N GLN A 490 -36.82 22.66 5.77
CA GLN A 490 -38.02 23.43 6.10
C GLN A 490 -38.45 24.30 4.91
N ALA A 491 -37.50 24.94 4.23
CA ALA A 491 -37.73 25.76 3.04
C ALA A 491 -38.24 24.92 1.87
N ASN A 492 -37.62 23.77 1.57
CA ASN A 492 -38.05 22.88 0.49
C ASN A 492 -39.47 22.35 0.73
N LYS A 493 -39.80 21.94 1.96
CA LYS A 493 -41.16 21.48 2.31
C LYS A 493 -42.21 22.58 2.14
N ARG A 494 -41.85 23.83 2.49
CA ARG A 494 -42.73 25.01 2.25
C ARG A 494 -42.92 25.27 0.76
N VAL A 495 -41.85 25.18 -0.04
CA VAL A 495 -41.91 25.34 -1.49
C VAL A 495 -42.77 24.26 -2.13
N GLU A 496 -42.67 23.01 -1.67
CA GLU A 496 -43.48 21.90 -2.19
C GLU A 496 -44.97 22.10 -1.90
N ILE A 497 -45.33 22.46 -0.66
CA ILE A 497 -46.71 22.79 -0.27
C ILE A 497 -47.24 23.99 -1.08
N ALA A 498 -46.44 25.04 -1.22
CA ALA A 498 -46.82 26.22 -2.00
C ALA A 498 -46.99 25.90 -3.49
N THR A 499 -46.16 25.02 -4.04
CA THR A 499 -46.23 24.58 -5.43
C THR A 499 -47.48 23.73 -5.68
N GLN A 500 -47.80 22.82 -4.76
CA GLN A 500 -49.03 22.04 -4.82
C GLN A 500 -50.26 22.93 -4.74
N ALA A 501 -50.31 23.87 -3.78
CA ALA A 501 -51.40 24.84 -3.67
C ALA A 501 -51.56 25.70 -4.93
N LYS A 502 -50.44 26.14 -5.55
CA LYS A 502 -50.45 26.87 -6.82
C LYS A 502 -51.05 26.02 -7.95
N ASN A 503 -50.65 24.76 -8.06
CA ASN A 503 -51.13 23.85 -9.11
C ASN A 503 -52.63 23.55 -8.95
N GLU A 504 -53.10 23.35 -7.72
CA GLU A 504 -54.52 23.18 -7.42
C GLU A 504 -55.34 24.44 -7.76
N ALA A 505 -54.83 25.63 -7.44
CA ALA A 505 -55.47 26.89 -7.80
C ALA A 505 -55.54 27.11 -9.31
N LEU A 506 -54.47 26.80 -10.05
CA LEU A 506 -54.44 26.87 -11.51
C LEU A 506 -55.42 25.89 -12.15
N ALA A 507 -55.54 24.67 -11.62
CA ALA A 507 -56.52 23.69 -12.08
C ALA A 507 -57.96 24.19 -11.86
N LYS A 508 -58.27 24.75 -10.69
CA LYS A 508 -59.57 25.37 -10.41
C LYS A 508 -59.85 26.55 -11.34
N LEU A 509 -58.88 27.44 -11.56
CA LEU A 509 -59.00 28.58 -12.48
C LEU A 509 -59.32 28.11 -13.90
N SER A 510 -58.62 27.08 -14.40
CA SER A 510 -58.88 26.49 -15.72
C SER A 510 -60.31 25.94 -15.83
N GLN A 511 -60.81 25.28 -14.78
CA GLN A 511 -62.21 24.81 -14.74
C GLN A 511 -63.21 25.97 -14.79
N TYR A 512 -62.94 27.08 -14.08
CA TYR A 512 -63.79 28.27 -14.15
C TYR A 512 -63.78 28.92 -15.53
N TYR A 513 -62.62 29.06 -16.18
CA TYR A 513 -62.55 29.59 -17.54
C TYR A 513 -63.32 28.75 -18.55
N ARG A 514 -63.17 27.41 -18.48
CA ARG A 514 -63.93 26.49 -19.34
C ARG A 514 -65.44 26.67 -19.14
N ARG A 515 -65.90 26.78 -17.88
CA ARG A 515 -67.32 27.02 -17.60
C ARG A 515 -67.82 28.38 -18.08
N MET A 516 -66.98 29.41 -17.98
CA MET A 516 -67.32 30.73 -18.48
C MET A 516 -67.53 30.71 -20.00
N GLU A 517 -66.71 29.96 -20.73
CA GLU A 517 -66.86 29.75 -22.17
C GLU A 517 -68.14 28.97 -22.51
N GLU A 518 -68.49 27.93 -21.73
CA GLU A 518 -69.76 27.21 -21.87
C GLU A 518 -70.97 28.13 -21.67
N PHE A 519 -70.98 28.97 -20.62
CA PHE A 519 -72.04 29.96 -20.41
C PHE A 519 -72.10 31.03 -21.51
N ALA A 520 -70.95 31.46 -22.05
CA ALA A 520 -70.92 32.40 -23.17
C ALA A 520 -71.54 31.78 -24.43
N ASN A 521 -71.21 30.52 -24.72
CA ASN A 521 -71.79 29.76 -25.83
C ASN A 521 -73.29 29.52 -25.65
N GLU A 522 -73.74 29.15 -24.44
CA GLU A 522 -75.16 29.02 -24.12
C GLU A 522 -75.90 30.36 -24.36
N ALA A 523 -75.34 31.47 -23.88
CA ALA A 523 -75.93 32.79 -24.08
C ALA A 523 -76.03 33.18 -25.56
N GLU A 524 -75.04 32.82 -26.38
CA GLU A 524 -75.07 33.05 -27.83
C GLU A 524 -76.16 32.19 -28.51
N GLN A 525 -76.26 30.91 -28.14
CA GLN A 525 -77.27 30.00 -28.68
C GLN A 525 -78.69 30.41 -28.25
N LEU A 526 -78.88 30.87 -27.01
CA LEU A 526 -80.13 31.44 -26.53
C LEU A 526 -80.51 32.71 -27.32
N ARG A 527 -79.55 33.60 -27.62
CA ARG A 527 -79.80 34.77 -28.48
C ARG A 527 -80.20 34.37 -29.90
N LYS A 528 -79.61 33.29 -30.46
CA LYS A 528 -80.02 32.75 -31.76
C LYS A 528 -81.44 32.18 -31.73
N HIS A 529 -81.80 31.46 -30.67
CA HIS A 529 -83.17 30.95 -30.48
C HIS A 529 -84.21 32.07 -30.31
N ILE A 530 -83.86 33.17 -29.63
CA ILE A 530 -84.73 34.34 -29.51
C ILE A 530 -84.99 34.99 -30.89
N ASN A 531 -84.00 34.98 -31.78
CA ASN A 531 -84.11 35.55 -33.13
C ASN A 531 -84.79 34.60 -34.14
N ASP A 532 -84.70 33.29 -33.94
CA ASP A 532 -85.37 32.26 -34.75
C ASP A 532 -86.01 31.18 -33.85
N PRO A 533 -87.34 31.21 -33.65
CA PRO A 533 -88.06 30.29 -32.76
C PRO A 533 -88.00 28.81 -33.18
N ASN A 534 -87.55 28.49 -34.39
CA ASN A 534 -87.39 27.11 -34.86
C ASN A 534 -86.01 26.51 -34.52
N ALA A 535 -85.05 27.30 -34.02
CA ALA A 535 -83.77 26.78 -33.56
C ALA A 535 -83.94 25.98 -32.23
N PRO A 536 -83.16 24.93 -31.96
CA PRO A 536 -83.26 24.18 -30.69
C PRO A 536 -82.80 25.02 -29.49
N LEU A 537 -83.47 24.87 -28.34
CA LEU A 537 -83.01 25.44 -27.07
C LEU A 537 -81.71 24.74 -26.61
N PRO A 538 -80.66 25.49 -26.24
CA PRO A 538 -79.44 24.89 -25.71
C PRO A 538 -79.68 24.24 -24.34
N PRO A 539 -78.97 23.15 -24.01
CA PRO A 539 -79.05 22.53 -22.69
C PRO A 539 -78.47 23.48 -21.63
N PRO A 540 -79.08 23.55 -20.42
CA PRO A 540 -78.63 24.47 -19.37
C PRO A 540 -77.27 24.08 -18.82
N THR A 541 -76.34 25.05 -18.77
CA THR A 541 -75.01 24.84 -18.20
C THR A 541 -75.09 24.81 -16.67
N SER A 542 -74.58 23.73 -16.06
CA SER A 542 -74.55 23.57 -14.60
C SER A 542 -73.56 24.55 -13.94
N ARG A 543 -73.98 25.18 -12.84
CA ARG A 543 -73.13 26.07 -12.04
C ARG A 543 -72.07 25.28 -11.28
N LEU A 544 -70.86 25.82 -11.22
CA LEU A 544 -69.85 25.37 -10.25
C LEU A 544 -70.19 25.91 -8.86
N PRO A 545 -69.82 25.19 -7.78
CA PRO A 545 -69.88 25.75 -6.43
C PRO A 545 -69.03 27.04 -6.36
N PRO A 546 -69.45 28.04 -5.57
CA PRO A 546 -68.66 29.25 -5.38
C PRO A 546 -67.28 28.89 -4.80
N PRO A 547 -66.23 29.66 -5.10
CA PRO A 547 -64.94 29.49 -4.43
C PRO A 547 -65.16 29.61 -2.92
N ASP A 548 -64.57 28.70 -2.14
CA ASP A 548 -64.56 28.80 -0.68
C ASP A 548 -64.08 30.21 -0.31
N THR A 549 -64.93 30.99 0.38
CA THR A 549 -64.60 32.37 0.74
C THR A 549 -63.34 32.39 1.60
N TYR A 550 -62.52 33.44 1.42
CA TYR A 550 -61.23 33.66 2.10
C TYR A 550 -61.20 33.40 3.62
N ALA A 551 -62.36 33.37 4.30
CA ALA A 551 -62.47 33.05 5.71
C ALA A 551 -62.16 31.57 6.06
N GLU A 552 -62.48 30.60 5.19
CA GLU A 552 -62.25 29.16 5.51
C GLU A 552 -60.82 28.69 5.22
N VAL A 553 -60.10 29.40 4.34
CA VAL A 553 -58.69 29.09 4.03
C VAL A 553 -57.75 29.57 5.14
N LEU A 554 -58.13 30.64 5.86
CA LEU A 554 -57.35 31.17 6.98
C LEU A 554 -57.33 30.21 8.19
N ASP A 555 -58.42 29.49 8.43
CA ASP A 555 -58.49 28.51 9.53
C ASP A 555 -57.64 27.26 9.27
N LYS A 556 -57.33 26.95 8.00
CA LYS A 556 -56.36 25.90 7.64
C LYS A 556 -54.91 26.40 7.54
N LEU A 557 -54.70 27.72 7.55
CA LEU A 557 -53.38 28.38 7.54
C LEU A 557 -52.98 28.97 8.90
N ASN A 558 -53.82 28.82 9.93
CA ASN A 558 -53.51 29.25 11.31
C ASN A 558 -52.54 28.28 12.01
N VAL A 559 -51.32 28.18 11.50
CA VAL A 559 -50.11 27.99 12.31
C VAL A 559 -49.01 28.89 11.73
N VAL A 560 -48.77 29.99 12.45
CA VAL A 560 -47.61 30.90 12.39
C VAL A 560 -47.67 32.03 11.34
N THR A 561 -48.43 33.08 11.67
CA THR A 561 -48.16 34.45 11.20
C THR A 561 -47.10 35.09 12.11
N GLY A 562 -45.82 34.99 11.73
CA GLY A 562 -44.77 35.90 12.21
C GLY A 562 -44.80 37.18 11.38
N GLY A 563 -45.03 38.33 12.01
CA GLY A 563 -45.06 39.64 11.35
C GLY A 563 -43.71 40.04 10.72
N PRO A 564 -43.68 41.12 9.92
CA PRO A 564 -42.46 41.59 9.26
C PRO A 564 -41.39 42.02 10.28
N PRO A 565 -40.10 41.87 9.95
CA PRO A 565 -39.01 42.19 10.88
C PRO A 565 -39.01 43.69 11.23
N PRO A 566 -38.74 44.06 12.49
CA PRO A 566 -38.62 45.46 12.87
C PRO A 566 -37.39 46.09 12.21
N ALA A 567 -37.53 47.35 11.80
CA ALA A 567 -36.45 48.16 11.24
C ALA A 567 -35.30 48.35 12.26
N PRO A 568 -34.03 48.42 11.80
CA PRO A 568 -32.88 48.56 12.69
C PRO A 568 -32.84 49.96 13.30
N GLY A 569 -33.06 50.05 14.62
CA GLY A 569 -33.07 51.33 15.33
C GLY A 569 -32.57 51.21 16.78
N HIS A 570 -31.41 51.83 17.02
CA HIS A 570 -30.88 52.33 18.28
C HIS A 570 -30.47 51.32 19.37
N GLN A 571 -29.14 51.23 19.54
CA GLN A 571 -28.44 50.64 20.67
C GLN A 571 -28.90 51.30 21.98
N ILE A 572 -29.48 50.51 22.88
CA ILE A 572 -29.53 50.82 24.31
C ILE A 572 -28.53 49.88 24.97
N ALA A 573 -27.50 50.45 25.60
CA ALA A 573 -26.48 49.73 26.34
C ALA A 573 -27.10 48.91 27.51
N PRO A 574 -26.56 47.73 27.84
CA PRO A 574 -27.03 46.94 28.97
C PRO A 574 -26.72 47.64 30.31
N PRO A 575 -27.55 47.44 31.36
CA PRO A 575 -27.29 47.99 32.68
C PRO A 575 -26.04 47.35 33.31
N PRO A 576 -25.29 48.09 34.16
CA PRO A 576 -24.07 47.60 34.77
C PRO A 576 -24.34 46.47 35.78
N PRO A 577 -23.40 45.52 35.95
CA PRO A 577 -23.53 44.41 36.87
C PRO A 577 -23.55 44.85 38.34
N PRO A 578 -24.25 44.11 39.22
CA PRO A 578 -24.31 44.42 40.65
C PRO A 578 -22.95 44.24 41.34
N PRO A 579 -22.67 45.02 42.40
CA PRO A 579 -21.39 44.96 43.12
C PRO A 579 -21.21 43.64 43.90
N PRO A 580 -19.96 43.15 44.03
CA PRO A 580 -19.65 41.89 44.70
C PRO A 580 -19.92 41.95 46.21
N PRO A 581 -20.28 40.81 46.84
CA PRO A 581 -20.54 40.74 48.28
C PRO A 581 -19.26 40.95 49.12
N PRO A 582 -19.38 41.52 50.33
CA PRO A 582 -18.23 41.79 51.19
C PRO A 582 -17.60 40.50 51.73
N PRO A 583 -16.28 40.49 51.97
CA PRO A 583 -15.55 39.32 52.44
C PRO A 583 -15.95 38.91 53.87
N PRO A 584 -15.92 37.61 54.18
CA PRO A 584 -16.29 37.10 55.50
C PRO A 584 -15.29 37.54 56.59
N PRO A 585 -15.76 37.77 57.83
CA PRO A 585 -14.91 38.20 58.94
C PRO A 585 -13.92 37.10 59.36
N PRO A 586 -12.74 37.49 59.90
CA PRO A 586 -11.74 36.53 60.35
C PRO A 586 -12.20 35.77 61.58
N LEU A 587 -11.86 34.48 61.64
CA LEU A 587 -12.13 33.61 62.78
C LEU A 587 -11.30 34.05 64.01
N PRO A 588 -11.89 34.05 65.22
CA PRO A 588 -11.18 34.38 66.46
C PRO A 588 -10.16 33.28 66.84
N PRO A 589 -9.15 33.62 67.68
CA PRO A 589 -7.92 32.86 67.86
C PRO A 589 -8.08 31.46 68.46
#